data_AF-A0A7V0T9P4-F1
#
_entry.id   AF-A0A7V0T9P4-F1
#
_cell.length_a   1.000
_cell.length_b   1.000
_cell.length_c   1.000
_cell.angle_alpha   90.00
_cell.angle_beta   90.00
_cell.angle_gamma   90.00
#
_symmetry.space_group_name_H-M   'P 1'
#
loop_
_entity.id
_entity.type
_entity.pdbx_description
1 polymer ?
#
loop_
_entity_poly.entity_id
_entity_poly.type
_entity_poly.pdbx_seq_one_letter_code
_entity_poly.pdbx_strand_id
1 'polypeptide(L)'
;LNILVSAMLEGGGVVMPAVILMFGIGMLLNAVIGPGVNLPQYADGWPVLTLLKPLMQAIIPQSALGYILIFALAAPLALYRGPLNVWGLGYGLAAVFLASGMAPGAVMGLLMAVGQIQGISDPTNTHNVWLANEMQQDVQKVLWNTIPYTWSVALAGLCASAILFM
;
A
#
# COMPACT_ATOMS: atom_id res chain seq x y z
N LEU A 1 19.68 27.93 -21.88
CA LEU A 1 18.38 27.66 -21.21
C LEU A 1 18.43 28.31 -19.83
N ASN A 2 17.39 29.03 -19.41
CA ASN A 2 17.30 29.57 -18.03
C ASN A 2 17.38 28.42 -17.01
N ILE A 3 18.12 28.59 -15.91
CA ILE A 3 18.35 27.57 -14.88
C ILE A 3 17.04 26.92 -14.40
N LEU A 4 15.97 27.72 -14.28
CA LEU A 4 14.62 27.25 -13.96
C LEU A 4 14.13 26.16 -14.94
N VAL A 5 14.25 26.43 -16.25
CA VAL A 5 13.78 25.51 -17.30
C VAL A 5 14.61 24.22 -17.28
N SER A 6 15.93 24.33 -17.10
CA SER A 6 16.79 23.14 -16.97
C SER A 6 16.42 22.30 -15.75
N ALA A 7 16.20 22.92 -14.59
CA ALA A 7 15.80 22.21 -13.37
C ALA A 7 14.43 21.51 -13.52
N MET A 8 13.47 22.13 -14.22
CA MET A 8 12.18 21.51 -14.51
C MET A 8 12.31 20.30 -15.44
N LEU A 9 13.16 20.37 -16.46
CA LEU A 9 13.38 19.27 -17.40
C LEU A 9 14.15 18.11 -16.75
N GLU A 10 15.19 18.39 -15.97
CA GLU A 10 15.92 17.37 -15.21
C GLU A 10 15.04 16.71 -14.16
N GLY A 11 14.31 17.51 -13.36
CA GLY A 11 13.36 17.00 -12.38
C GLY A 11 12.27 16.13 -13.01
N GLY A 12 11.73 16.56 -14.15
CA GLY A 12 10.79 15.76 -14.93
C GLY A 12 11.38 14.41 -15.35
N GLY A 13 12.59 14.40 -15.89
CA GLY A 13 13.29 13.18 -16.33
C GLY A 13 13.46 12.15 -15.21
N VAL A 14 13.76 12.59 -13.98
CA VAL A 14 13.94 11.71 -12.82
C VAL A 14 12.62 11.07 -12.36
N VAL A 15 11.48 11.76 -12.54
CA VAL A 15 10.16 11.31 -12.05
C VAL A 15 9.41 10.46 -13.08
N MET A 16 9.78 10.51 -14.36
CA MET A 16 9.14 9.75 -15.45
C MET A 16 8.97 8.24 -15.18
N PRO A 17 9.96 7.50 -14.64
CA PRO A 17 9.78 6.08 -14.33
C PRO A 17 8.65 5.81 -13.33
N ALA A 18 8.52 6.67 -12.31
CA ALA A 18 7.45 6.55 -11.32
C ALA A 18 6.08 6.83 -11.93
N VAL A 19 5.99 7.83 -12.82
CA VAL A 19 4.75 8.16 -13.53
C VAL A 19 4.29 7.00 -14.41
N ILE A 20 5.20 6.39 -15.17
CA ILE A 20 4.89 5.23 -16.02
C ILE A 20 4.40 4.05 -15.17
N LEU A 21 5.03 3.80 -14.03
CA LEU A 21 4.58 2.77 -13.09
C LEU A 21 3.16 3.03 -12.58
N MET A 22 2.85 4.28 -12.21
CA MET A 22 1.50 4.66 -11.75
C MET A 22 0.44 4.47 -12.83
N PHE A 23 0.75 4.78 -14.09
CA PHE A 23 -0.12 4.45 -15.21
C PHE A 23 -0.36 2.93 -15.34
N GLY A 24 0.69 2.13 -15.23
CA GLY A 24 0.58 0.66 -15.27
C GLY A 24 -0.31 0.11 -14.14
N ILE A 25 -0.16 0.62 -12.93
CA ILE A 25 -1.02 0.25 -11.79
C ILE A 25 -2.47 0.67 -12.06
N GLY A 26 -2.71 1.87 -12.60
CA GLY A 26 -4.04 2.34 -12.96
C GLY A 26 -4.73 1.47 -14.01
N MET A 27 -3.99 1.02 -15.04
CA MET A 27 -4.50 0.08 -16.04
C MET A 27 -4.90 -1.26 -15.41
N LEU A 28 -4.06 -1.77 -14.50
CA LEU A 28 -4.29 -3.04 -13.82
C LEU A 28 -5.49 -2.95 -12.85
N LEU A 29 -5.60 -1.85 -12.12
CA LEU A 29 -6.77 -1.54 -11.28
C LEU A 29 -8.05 -1.49 -12.09
N ASN A 30 -8.05 -0.80 -13.24
CA ASN A 30 -9.22 -0.71 -14.11
C ASN A 30 -9.60 -2.10 -14.69
N ALA A 31 -8.61 -2.93 -15.00
CA ALA A 31 -8.84 -4.31 -15.45
C ALA A 31 -9.41 -5.22 -14.35
N VAL A 32 -9.11 -4.96 -13.07
CA VAL A 32 -9.60 -5.75 -11.93
C VAL A 32 -10.96 -5.26 -11.42
N ILE A 33 -11.14 -3.94 -11.29
CA ILE A 33 -12.37 -3.33 -10.76
C ILE A 33 -13.47 -3.30 -11.83
N GLY A 34 -13.07 -3.21 -13.10
CA GLY A 34 -13.96 -2.95 -14.22
C GLY A 34 -14.23 -1.45 -14.39
N PRO A 35 -14.85 -1.05 -15.51
CA PRO A 35 -14.96 0.34 -15.94
C PRO A 35 -15.89 1.22 -15.08
N GLY A 36 -16.43 0.73 -13.96
CA GLY A 36 -17.35 1.47 -13.10
C GLY A 36 -18.69 1.83 -13.77
N VAL A 37 -18.94 1.34 -14.99
CA VAL A 37 -20.16 1.53 -15.77
C VAL A 37 -20.85 0.18 -15.88
N ASN A 38 -22.17 0.16 -15.65
CA ASN A 38 -23.00 -1.03 -15.87
C ASN A 38 -23.06 -1.32 -17.37
N LEU A 39 -22.21 -2.25 -17.81
CA LEU A 39 -22.22 -2.74 -19.19
C LEU A 39 -23.35 -3.77 -19.34
N PRO A 40 -24.26 -3.63 -20.34
CA PRO A 40 -25.34 -4.60 -20.56
C PRO A 40 -24.83 -6.03 -20.81
N GLN A 41 -23.57 -6.15 -21.23
CA GLN A 41 -22.88 -7.41 -21.51
C GLN A 41 -22.35 -8.12 -20.25
N TYR A 42 -22.33 -7.44 -19.09
CA TYR A 42 -21.87 -7.95 -17.79
C TYR A 42 -22.91 -7.63 -16.70
N ALA A 43 -24.11 -8.20 -16.80
CA ALA A 43 -25.23 -7.92 -15.90
C ALA A 43 -24.99 -8.33 -14.43
N ASP A 44 -24.17 -9.37 -14.18
CA ASP A 44 -23.85 -9.88 -12.85
C ASP A 44 -22.62 -9.22 -12.19
N GLY A 45 -22.07 -8.18 -12.83
CA GLY A 45 -20.86 -7.48 -12.40
C GLY A 45 -19.58 -7.95 -13.11
N TRP A 46 -18.46 -7.30 -12.80
CA TRP A 46 -17.19 -7.57 -13.48
C TRP A 46 -16.64 -8.95 -13.11
N PRO A 47 -16.26 -9.81 -14.09
CA PRO A 47 -15.93 -11.21 -13.86
C PRO A 47 -14.73 -11.42 -12.91
N VAL A 48 -13.78 -10.49 -12.89
CA VAL A 48 -12.62 -10.56 -11.98
C VAL A 48 -13.03 -10.27 -10.54
N LEU A 49 -13.95 -9.31 -10.35
CA LEU A 49 -14.44 -8.93 -9.03
C LEU A 49 -15.30 -10.03 -8.42
N THR A 50 -16.16 -10.67 -9.22
CA THR A 50 -17.06 -11.73 -8.74
C THR A 50 -16.30 -12.98 -8.32
N LEU A 51 -15.16 -13.29 -8.96
CA LEU A 51 -14.25 -14.36 -8.55
C LEU A 51 -13.47 -14.01 -7.27
N LEU A 52 -13.07 -12.75 -7.10
CA LEU A 52 -12.33 -12.29 -5.91
C LEU A 52 -13.22 -12.13 -4.68
N LYS A 53 -14.50 -11.80 -4.86
CA LYS A 53 -15.45 -11.50 -3.78
C LYS A 53 -15.55 -12.60 -2.72
N PRO A 54 -15.75 -13.91 -3.05
CA PRO A 54 -15.85 -14.96 -2.04
C PRO A 54 -14.53 -15.20 -1.30
N LEU A 55 -13.38 -15.07 -1.97
CA LEU A 55 -12.06 -15.15 -1.35
C LEU A 55 -11.84 -14.00 -0.36
N MET A 56 -12.25 -12.78 -0.74
CA MET A 56 -12.12 -11.60 0.11
C MET A 56 -13.06 -11.66 1.31
N GLN A 57 -14.31 -12.09 1.13
CA GLN A 57 -15.27 -12.25 2.23
C GLN A 57 -14.81 -13.27 3.28
N ALA A 58 -14.04 -14.29 2.89
CA ALA A 58 -13.45 -15.25 3.82
C ALA A 58 -12.28 -14.68 4.64
N ILE A 59 -11.61 -13.64 4.12
CA ILE A 59 -10.38 -13.07 4.71
C ILE A 59 -10.68 -11.83 5.55
N ILE A 60 -11.74 -11.07 5.23
CA ILE A 60 -12.00 -9.79 5.89
C ILE A 60 -12.63 -10.01 7.26
N PRO A 61 -11.94 -9.63 8.35
CA PRO A 61 -12.49 -9.73 9.68
C PRO A 61 -13.66 -8.74 9.84
N GLN A 62 -14.79 -9.23 10.35
CA GLN A 62 -15.94 -8.40 10.72
C GLN A 62 -15.81 -7.74 12.11
N SER A 63 -14.70 -7.97 12.80
CA SER A 63 -14.46 -7.45 14.15
C SER A 63 -13.23 -6.54 14.17
N ALA A 64 -13.31 -5.45 14.93
CA ALA A 64 -12.22 -4.50 15.15
C ALA A 64 -10.94 -5.18 15.67
N LEU A 65 -11.09 -6.16 16.58
CA LEU A 65 -9.97 -6.98 17.07
C LEU A 65 -9.36 -7.88 15.99
N GLY A 66 -10.20 -8.49 15.14
CA GLY A 66 -9.74 -9.30 14.03
C GLY A 66 -8.95 -8.48 13.00
N TYR A 67 -9.41 -7.26 12.71
CA TYR A 67 -8.70 -6.30 11.88
C TYR A 67 -7.31 -5.98 12.45
N ILE A 68 -7.22 -5.59 13.73
CA ILE A 68 -5.94 -5.26 14.35
C ILE A 68 -4.99 -6.47 14.30
N LEU A 69 -5.45 -7.66 14.69
CA LEU A 69 -4.60 -8.86 14.76
C LEU A 69 -4.10 -9.32 13.39
N ILE A 70 -4.99 -9.45 12.41
CA ILE A 70 -4.64 -9.94 11.08
C ILE A 70 -3.66 -8.97 10.41
N PHE A 71 -3.96 -7.68 10.48
CA PHE A 71 -3.15 -6.69 9.79
C PHE A 71 -1.88 -6.30 10.54
N ALA A 72 -1.84 -6.41 11.88
CA ALA A 72 -0.59 -6.31 12.61
C ALA A 72 0.33 -7.49 12.27
N LEU A 73 -0.18 -8.71 12.20
CA LEU A 73 0.63 -9.88 11.84
C LEU A 73 1.06 -9.86 10.37
N ALA A 74 0.21 -9.33 9.48
CA ALA A 74 0.53 -9.15 8.08
C ALA A 74 1.39 -7.90 7.79
N ALA A 75 1.58 -6.99 8.76
CA ALA A 75 2.30 -5.74 8.56
C ALA A 75 3.73 -5.89 7.99
N PRO A 76 4.53 -6.92 8.37
CA PRO A 76 5.83 -7.16 7.75
C PRO A 76 5.77 -7.46 6.24
N LEU A 77 4.63 -7.91 5.71
CA LEU A 77 4.45 -8.11 4.26
C LEU A 77 4.42 -6.78 3.47
N ALA A 78 4.48 -5.62 4.13
CA ALA A 78 4.68 -4.35 3.44
C ALA A 78 6.15 -4.05 3.13
N LEU A 79 7.09 -4.75 3.77
CA LEU A 79 8.52 -4.63 3.46
C LEU A 79 8.81 -5.09 2.03
N TYR A 80 9.88 -4.56 1.43
CA TYR A 80 10.29 -4.86 0.06
C TYR A 80 9.21 -4.57 -0.99
N ARG A 81 8.41 -3.53 -0.75
CA ARG A 81 7.25 -3.17 -1.59
C ARG A 81 6.22 -4.29 -1.73
N GLY A 82 6.05 -5.10 -0.70
CA GLY A 82 5.09 -6.20 -0.72
C GLY A 82 3.62 -5.73 -0.79
N PRO A 83 2.67 -6.68 -0.78
CA PRO A 83 1.28 -6.44 -1.18
C PRO A 83 0.55 -5.38 -0.35
N LEU A 84 0.91 -5.19 0.92
CA LEU A 84 0.28 -4.20 1.79
C LEU A 84 0.95 -2.81 1.74
N ASN A 85 1.91 -2.62 0.84
CA ASN A 85 2.56 -1.34 0.66
C ASN A 85 1.62 -0.34 -0.03
N VAL A 86 1.48 0.86 0.57
CA VAL A 86 0.71 1.98 0.01
C VAL A 86 1.17 2.31 -1.40
N TRP A 87 2.47 2.31 -1.65
CA TRP A 87 3.02 2.77 -2.93
C TRP A 87 3.20 1.59 -3.89
N GLY A 88 2.11 1.18 -4.55
CA GLY A 88 2.13 0.13 -5.56
C GLY A 88 0.93 -0.80 -5.48
N LEU A 89 1.21 -2.09 -5.26
CA LEU A 89 0.20 -3.16 -5.23
C LEU A 89 -0.80 -3.04 -4.09
N GLY A 90 -0.49 -2.32 -3.01
CA GLY A 90 -1.43 -2.11 -1.90
C GLY A 90 -2.60 -1.20 -2.24
N TYR A 91 -2.46 -0.25 -3.18
CA TYR A 91 -3.63 0.44 -3.76
C TYR A 91 -4.54 -0.53 -4.53
N GLY A 92 -3.92 -1.52 -5.20
CA GLY A 92 -4.58 -2.70 -5.76
C GLY A 92 -5.52 -3.36 -4.76
N LEU A 93 -4.94 -3.83 -3.64
CA LEU A 93 -5.67 -4.51 -2.58
C LEU A 93 -6.69 -3.61 -1.88
N ALA A 94 -6.41 -2.32 -1.70
CA ALA A 94 -7.34 -1.38 -1.12
C ALA A 94 -8.65 -1.29 -1.91
N ALA A 95 -8.57 -1.28 -3.24
CA ALA A 95 -9.76 -1.31 -4.08
C ALA A 95 -10.58 -2.60 -3.90
N VAL A 96 -9.91 -3.74 -3.70
CA VAL A 96 -10.61 -5.01 -3.46
C VAL A 96 -11.22 -5.06 -2.05
N PHE A 97 -10.56 -4.49 -1.03
CA PHE A 97 -11.12 -4.31 0.32
C PHE A 97 -12.36 -3.40 0.31
N LEU A 98 -12.34 -2.33 -0.48
CA LEU A 98 -13.51 -1.48 -0.68
C LEU A 98 -14.67 -2.24 -1.36
N ALA A 99 -14.37 -2.97 -2.44
CA ALA A 99 -15.36 -3.76 -3.18
C ALA A 99 -16.01 -4.88 -2.36
N SER A 100 -15.34 -5.34 -1.31
CA SER A 100 -15.81 -6.39 -0.41
C SER A 100 -16.58 -5.86 0.81
N GLY A 101 -16.71 -4.53 0.95
CA GLY A 101 -17.59 -3.89 1.94
C GLY A 101 -16.88 -3.31 3.16
N MET A 102 -15.55 -3.23 3.16
CA MET A 102 -14.80 -2.62 4.25
C MET A 102 -14.94 -1.08 4.23
N ALA A 103 -15.05 -0.47 5.40
CA ALA A 103 -15.16 0.97 5.52
C ALA A 103 -13.95 1.68 4.88
N PRO A 104 -14.15 2.69 4.01
CA PRO A 104 -13.05 3.37 3.34
C PRO A 104 -12.02 3.98 4.30
N GLY A 105 -12.48 4.50 5.44
CA GLY A 105 -11.62 5.02 6.50
C GLY A 105 -10.73 3.94 7.12
N ALA A 106 -11.25 2.73 7.32
CA ALA A 106 -10.48 1.61 7.87
C ALA A 106 -9.44 1.08 6.87
N VAL A 107 -9.75 1.10 5.56
CA VAL A 107 -8.80 0.74 4.49
C VAL A 107 -7.68 1.78 4.38
N MET A 108 -8.00 3.07 4.44
CA MET A 108 -6.99 4.11 4.39
C MET A 108 -6.12 4.12 5.66
N GLY A 109 -6.73 3.96 6.83
CA GLY A 109 -6.02 3.85 8.10
C GLY A 109 -5.09 2.63 8.14
N LEU A 110 -5.53 1.50 7.57
CA LEU A 110 -4.69 0.31 7.36
C LEU A 110 -3.44 0.67 6.58
N LEU A 111 -3.63 1.18 5.36
CA LEU A 111 -2.56 1.46 4.43
C LEU A 111 -1.58 2.47 5.02
N MET A 112 -2.09 3.54 5.64
CA MET A 112 -1.24 4.56 6.27
C MET A 112 -0.44 4.03 7.46
N ALA A 113 -1.04 3.18 8.30
CA ALA A 113 -0.38 2.59 9.45
C ALA A 113 0.72 1.60 9.03
N VAL A 114 0.40 0.67 8.13
CA VAL A 114 1.35 -0.32 7.61
C VAL A 114 2.41 0.33 6.72
N GLY A 115 2.05 1.42 6.02
CA GLY A 115 2.96 2.24 5.24
C GLY A 115 4.10 2.85 6.04
N GLN A 116 3.95 3.05 7.36
CA GLN A 116 5.04 3.53 8.19
C GLN A 116 6.18 2.51 8.32
N ILE A 117 5.85 1.21 8.38
CA ILE A 117 6.86 0.14 8.38
C ILE A 117 7.64 0.17 7.08
N GLN A 118 6.95 0.32 5.96
CA GLN A 118 7.58 0.42 4.66
C GLN A 118 8.43 1.70 4.54
N GLY A 119 7.93 2.86 4.94
CA GLY A 119 8.67 4.13 4.83
C GLY A 119 9.94 4.17 5.68
N ILE A 120 9.90 3.64 6.90
CA ILE A 120 10.99 3.78 7.87
C ILE A 120 11.92 2.57 7.84
N SER A 121 11.40 1.35 7.72
CA SER A 121 12.20 0.13 7.89
C SER A 121 12.61 -0.54 6.57
N ASP A 122 11.92 -0.31 5.44
CA ASP A 122 12.20 -1.04 4.20
C ASP A 122 13.63 -0.75 3.65
N PRO A 123 14.45 -1.79 3.41
CA PRO A 123 15.79 -1.61 2.85
C PRO A 123 15.79 -1.21 1.38
N THR A 124 14.65 -1.33 0.67
CA THR A 124 14.54 -0.89 -0.73
C THR A 124 14.38 0.63 -0.89
N ASN A 125 14.22 1.35 0.22
CA ASN A 125 14.12 2.80 0.21
C ASN A 125 15.49 3.47 0.08
N THR A 126 15.63 4.33 -0.92
CA THR A 126 16.87 5.01 -1.25
C THR A 126 17.44 5.81 -0.07
N HIS A 127 16.59 6.45 0.75
CA HIS A 127 17.05 7.18 1.94
C HIS A 127 17.64 6.27 3.02
N ASN A 128 17.09 5.06 3.19
CA ASN A 128 17.63 4.07 4.13
C ASN A 128 18.98 3.52 3.66
N VAL A 129 19.14 3.34 2.34
CA VAL A 129 20.42 2.95 1.73
C VAL A 129 21.47 4.05 1.93
N TRP A 130 21.12 5.31 1.73
CA TRP A 130 22.02 6.44 1.96
C TRP A 130 22.45 6.54 3.43
N LEU A 131 21.51 6.42 4.36
CA LEU A 131 21.80 6.44 5.79
C LEU A 131 22.72 5.29 6.20
N ALA A 132 22.43 4.07 5.73
CA ALA A 132 23.26 2.90 6.02
C ALA A 132 24.68 3.06 5.46
N ASN A 133 24.82 3.62 4.25
CA ASN A 133 26.11 3.89 3.64
C ASN A 133 26.90 4.94 4.45
N GLU A 134 26.26 6.01 4.91
CA GLU A 134 26.93 7.03 5.74
C GLU A 134 27.36 6.46 7.10
N MET A 135 26.53 5.59 7.70
CA MET A 135 26.86 4.91 8.95
C MET A 135 27.84 3.74 8.78
N GLN A 136 28.26 3.43 7.54
CA GLN A 136 29.10 2.27 7.21
C GLN A 136 28.54 0.96 7.78
N GLN A 137 27.22 0.80 7.72
CA GLN A 137 26.50 -0.40 8.18
C GLN A 137 25.70 -1.02 7.02
N ASP A 138 25.31 -2.28 7.20
CA ASP A 138 24.36 -2.94 6.30
C ASP A 138 22.96 -2.35 6.50
N VAL A 139 22.24 -2.13 5.40
CA VAL A 139 20.83 -1.71 5.40
C VAL A 139 19.95 -2.71 6.14
N GLN A 140 20.28 -4.00 6.09
CA GLN A 140 19.58 -5.05 6.85
C GLN A 140 19.66 -4.82 8.36
N LYS A 141 20.77 -4.26 8.84
CA LYS A 141 20.93 -3.93 10.26
C LYS A 141 20.02 -2.76 10.67
N VAL A 142 19.84 -1.79 9.78
CA VAL A 142 18.88 -0.68 9.97
C VAL A 142 17.45 -1.22 9.98
N LEU A 143 17.11 -2.13 9.06
CA LEU A 143 15.82 -2.81 9.03
C LEU A 143 15.51 -3.51 10.37
N TRP A 144 16.38 -4.42 10.81
CA TRP A 144 16.15 -5.20 12.04
C TRP A 144 16.08 -4.35 13.30
N ASN A 145 16.84 -3.26 13.36
CA ASN A 145 16.78 -2.34 14.50
C ASN A 145 15.53 -1.46 14.51
N THR A 146 14.96 -1.14 13.33
CA THR A 146 13.81 -0.23 13.23
C THR A 146 12.47 -0.97 13.22
N ILE A 147 12.42 -2.23 12.74
CA ILE A 147 11.21 -3.06 12.68
C ILE A 147 10.41 -3.05 14.00
N PRO A 148 11.01 -3.29 15.18
CA PRO A 148 10.22 -3.38 16.41
C PRO A 148 9.49 -2.07 16.74
N TYR A 149 10.13 -0.94 16.47
CA TYR A 149 9.55 0.39 16.69
C TYR A 149 8.47 0.69 15.67
N THR A 150 8.74 0.47 14.38
CA THR A 150 7.79 0.77 13.31
C THR A 150 6.58 -0.15 13.37
N TRP A 151 6.76 -1.39 13.81
CA TRP A 151 5.66 -2.32 14.04
C TRP A 151 4.78 -1.89 15.20
N SER A 152 5.37 -1.37 16.28
CA SER A 152 4.61 -0.80 17.41
C SER A 152 3.80 0.43 16.99
N VAL A 153 4.38 1.30 16.16
CA VAL A 153 3.69 2.47 15.59
C VAL A 153 2.56 2.04 14.65
N ALA A 154 2.79 1.04 13.81
CA ALA A 154 1.76 0.49 12.94
C ALA A 154 0.61 -0.11 13.75
N LEU A 155 0.90 -0.83 14.84
CA LEU A 155 -0.12 -1.37 15.73
C LEU A 155 -0.96 -0.25 16.37
N ALA A 156 -0.32 0.82 16.85
CA ALA A 156 -1.03 1.99 17.37
C ALA A 156 -1.91 2.65 16.29
N GLY A 157 -1.42 2.77 15.06
CA GLY A 157 -2.17 3.28 13.92
C GLY A 157 -3.38 2.41 13.55
N LEU A 158 -3.21 1.08 13.57
CA LEU A 158 -4.29 0.12 13.35
C LEU A 158 -5.34 0.20 14.47
N CYS A 159 -4.93 0.36 15.73
CA CYS A 159 -5.86 0.58 16.84
C CYS A 159 -6.67 1.87 16.67
N ALA A 160 -6.01 2.98 16.31
CA ALA A 160 -6.70 4.24 16.06
C ALA A 160 -7.69 4.14 14.88
N SER A 161 -7.28 3.48 13.80
CA SER A 161 -8.13 3.19 12.63
C SER A 161 -9.34 2.35 13.01
N ALA A 162 -9.15 1.29 13.80
CA ALA A 162 -10.21 0.41 14.24
C ALA A 162 -11.21 1.11 15.18
N ILE A 163 -10.77 2.03 16.03
CA ILE A 163 -11.66 2.77 16.95
C ILE A 163 -12.49 3.82 16.20
N LEU A 164 -11.92 4.45 15.16
CA LEU A 164 -12.57 5.56 14.45
C LEU A 164 -13.45 5.12 13.29
N PHE A 165 -13.16 3.98 12.65
CA PHE A 165 -13.76 3.62 11.36
C PHE A 165 -14.37 2.21 11.28
N MET A 166 -14.27 1.38 12.33
CA MET A 166 -14.97 0.09 12.45
C MET A 166 -15.96 0.14 13.62
#